data_AF-A0A538SVD4-F1
#
_entry.id   AF-A0A538SVD4-F1
#
_cell.length_a   1.000
_cell.length_b   1.000
_cell.length_c   1.000
_cell.angle_alpha   90.00
_cell.angle_beta   90.00
_cell.angle_gamma   90.00
#
_symmetry.space_group_name_H-M   'P 1'
#
loop_
_entity.id
_entity.type
_entity.pdbx_description
1 polymer ?
#
loop_
_entity_poly.entity_id
_entity_poly.type
_entity_poly.pdbx_seq_one_letter_code
_entity_poly.pdbx_strand_id
1 'polypeptide(L)'
;MDATHSLLKELTEAFGPPGHESEIAGLMKKHLRGLGNVTQDRLGSVICRQNGKADEPRIMMAGHMDEVGFMVKGVTKEGFIKFLPMGGWWGHVLLAHKVRIRTAKGDVIGVVGSKPPHELQEEERRKVMDIKDMFIDVGATSYFDVKKRLGIRPGDPIIPDAPFSVMGNERLYLAKALDNRVGCALVVDAMRRLSKTPHPNAVFGVATTMEEVGLRGAQTSVAAVKPHVAIALDVGIAHDTPGTQA
;
A
#
# COMPACT_ATOMS: atom_id res chain seq x y z
N MET A 1 -0.22 8.99 -22.46
CA MET A 1 -0.33 9.08 -20.99
C MET A 1 0.46 10.29 -20.55
N ASP A 2 -0.14 11.16 -19.74
CA ASP A 2 0.61 12.27 -19.11
C ASP A 2 1.48 11.75 -17.95
N ALA A 3 2.37 12.63 -17.46
CA ALA A 3 3.33 12.28 -16.41
C ALA A 3 2.68 11.90 -15.07
N THR A 4 1.49 12.44 -14.77
CA THR A 4 0.76 12.15 -13.53
C THR A 4 0.16 10.76 -13.58
N HIS A 5 -0.47 10.40 -14.70
CA HIS A 5 -0.98 9.06 -14.95
C HIS A 5 0.14 8.03 -14.80
N SER A 6 1.28 8.21 -15.48
CA SER A 6 2.40 7.26 -15.39
C SER A 6 2.94 7.12 -13.96
N LEU A 7 3.01 8.22 -13.19
CA LEU A 7 3.43 8.19 -11.78
C LEU A 7 2.43 7.40 -10.94
N LEU A 8 1.14 7.70 -11.02
CA LEU A 8 0.10 7.01 -10.26
C LEU A 8 0.08 5.52 -10.58
N LYS A 9 0.18 5.14 -11.85
CA LYS A 9 0.27 3.73 -12.26
C LYS A 9 1.47 3.04 -11.65
N GLU A 10 2.67 3.64 -11.76
CA GLU A 10 3.90 3.06 -11.21
C GLU A 10 3.82 2.89 -9.68
N LEU A 11 3.30 3.89 -8.97
CA LEU A 11 3.18 3.84 -7.50
C LEU A 11 2.07 2.89 -7.04
N THR A 12 0.90 2.87 -7.67
CA THR A 12 -0.23 2.04 -7.23
C THR A 12 -0.03 0.55 -7.53
N GLU A 13 0.66 0.20 -8.62
CA GLU A 13 0.92 -1.21 -8.96
C GLU A 13 2.07 -1.82 -8.15
N ALA A 14 2.94 -0.97 -7.58
CA ALA A 14 4.07 -1.42 -6.78
C ALA A 14 3.62 -2.21 -5.54
N PHE A 15 4.38 -3.24 -5.20
CA PHE A 15 4.13 -4.07 -4.01
C PHE A 15 4.67 -3.38 -2.76
N GLY A 16 3.82 -3.15 -1.76
CA GLY A 16 4.31 -2.63 -0.49
C GLY A 16 3.28 -2.61 0.62
N PRO A 17 2.93 -3.76 1.23
CA PRO A 17 2.16 -3.76 2.47
C PRO A 17 3.04 -3.37 3.68
N PRO A 18 2.46 -3.11 4.86
CA PRO A 18 3.20 -2.66 6.05
C PRO A 18 4.40 -3.55 6.37
N GLY A 19 5.58 -2.93 6.49
CA GLY A 19 6.86 -3.61 6.77
C GLY A 19 7.55 -4.23 5.54
N HIS A 20 6.94 -4.15 4.35
CA HIS A 20 7.47 -4.69 3.10
C HIS A 20 7.50 -3.64 1.97
N GLU A 21 7.68 -2.37 2.31
CA GLU A 21 7.58 -1.20 1.41
C GLU A 21 8.83 -0.96 0.55
N SER A 22 9.76 -1.91 0.47
CA SER A 22 11.07 -1.69 -0.19
C SER A 22 10.96 -1.35 -1.68
N GLU A 23 10.02 -1.95 -2.40
CA GLU A 23 9.81 -1.69 -3.83
C GLU A 23 9.31 -0.26 -4.06
N ILE A 24 8.23 0.14 -3.37
CA ILE A 24 7.69 1.50 -3.43
C ILE A 24 8.70 2.54 -2.90
N ALA A 25 9.47 2.23 -1.86
CA ALA A 25 10.54 3.11 -1.39
C ALA A 25 11.62 3.32 -2.46
N GLY A 26 11.94 2.29 -3.25
CA GLY A 26 12.81 2.40 -4.41
C GLY A 26 12.26 3.37 -5.47
N LEU A 27 10.96 3.29 -5.76
CA LEU A 27 10.27 4.21 -6.66
C LEU A 27 10.25 5.64 -6.14
N MET A 28 9.98 5.84 -4.85
CA MET A 28 10.01 7.17 -4.22
C MET A 28 11.41 7.78 -4.30
N LYS A 29 12.46 7.01 -3.98
CA LYS A 29 13.85 7.45 -4.14
C LYS A 29 14.19 7.80 -5.59
N LYS A 30 13.68 7.04 -6.57
CA LYS A 30 13.85 7.32 -8.00
C LYS A 30 13.20 8.64 -8.39
N HIS A 31 11.95 8.88 -7.99
CA HIS A 31 11.19 10.07 -8.35
C HIS A 31 11.61 11.34 -7.61
N LEU A 32 12.18 11.20 -6.40
CA LEU A 32 12.71 12.30 -5.60
C LEU A 32 14.18 12.62 -5.91
N ARG A 33 14.85 11.78 -6.71
CA ARG A 33 16.25 11.97 -7.09
C ARG A 33 16.45 13.30 -7.80
N GLY A 34 17.44 14.07 -7.37
CA GLY A 34 17.76 15.37 -7.95
C GLY A 34 16.83 16.51 -7.52
N LEU A 35 15.76 16.23 -6.74
CA LEU A 35 14.91 17.27 -6.16
C LEU A 35 15.42 17.76 -4.79
N GLY A 36 16.30 16.98 -4.15
CA GLY A 36 16.87 17.26 -2.84
C GLY A 36 17.79 16.14 -2.36
N ASN A 37 18.25 16.26 -1.11
CA ASN A 37 19.01 15.20 -0.45
C ASN A 37 18.05 14.10 0.05
N VAL A 38 18.18 12.90 -0.47
CA VAL A 38 17.31 11.77 -0.15
C VAL A 38 17.98 10.86 0.87
N THR A 39 17.34 10.71 2.03
CA THR A 39 17.73 9.79 3.11
C THR A 39 16.61 8.80 3.42
N GLN A 40 16.88 7.85 4.30
CA GLN A 40 15.88 6.89 4.79
C GLN A 40 16.00 6.79 6.31
N ASP A 41 14.87 6.69 7.01
CA ASP A 41 14.88 6.35 8.43
C ASP A 41 15.15 4.84 8.64
N ARG A 42 15.20 4.40 9.90
CA ARG A 42 15.50 2.99 10.24
C ARG A 42 14.31 2.04 10.04
N LEU A 43 13.09 2.55 9.88
CA LEU A 43 11.91 1.75 9.56
C LEU A 43 11.62 1.68 8.06
N GLY A 44 12.30 2.49 7.25
CA GLY A 44 12.21 2.47 5.80
C GLY A 44 11.57 3.72 5.18
N SER A 45 11.12 4.71 5.96
CA SER A 45 10.52 5.93 5.43
C SER A 45 11.53 6.71 4.58
N VAL A 46 11.13 7.14 3.39
CA VAL A 46 11.98 7.93 2.49
C VAL A 46 11.80 9.41 2.81
N ILE A 47 12.89 10.13 3.02
CA ILE A 47 12.88 11.56 3.39
C ILE A 47 13.73 12.31 2.37
N CYS A 48 13.13 13.25 1.65
CA CYS A 48 13.82 14.15 0.73
C CYS A 48 13.82 15.58 1.28
N ARG A 49 14.99 16.09 1.63
CA ARG A 49 15.18 17.50 2.04
C ARG A 49 15.51 18.34 0.82
N GLN A 50 14.66 19.33 0.54
CA GLN A 50 14.90 20.38 -0.44
C GLN A 50 15.14 21.71 0.27
N ASN A 51 16.30 22.32 -0.01
CA ASN A 51 16.68 23.59 0.58
C ASN A 51 16.05 24.75 -0.20
N GLY A 52 15.35 25.63 0.50
CA GLY A 52 14.95 26.94 -0.02
C GLY A 52 15.98 28.01 0.31
N LYS A 53 15.51 29.25 0.48
CA LYS A 53 16.33 30.41 0.86
C LYS A 53 16.75 30.41 2.34
N ALA A 54 16.13 29.57 3.16
CA ALA A 54 16.40 29.46 4.59
C ALA A 54 16.23 28.01 5.05
N ASP A 55 16.92 27.65 6.14
CA ASP A 55 16.80 26.34 6.76
C ASP A 55 15.55 26.20 7.65
N GLU A 56 14.91 27.32 7.99
CA GLU A 56 13.69 27.37 8.79
C GLU A 56 12.68 28.37 8.19
N PRO A 57 11.36 28.15 8.36
CA PRO A 57 10.77 26.99 9.04
C PRO A 57 10.99 25.68 8.27
N ARG A 58 11.06 24.57 9.01
CA ARG A 58 11.08 23.21 8.45
C ARG A 58 9.64 22.75 8.21
N ILE A 59 9.27 22.54 6.95
CA ILE A 59 7.93 22.10 6.54
C ILE A 59 8.01 20.66 6.07
N MET A 60 7.27 19.75 6.70
CA MET A 60 7.18 18.35 6.31
C MET A 60 5.87 18.09 5.57
N MET A 61 5.93 17.51 4.38
CA MET A 61 4.77 16.97 3.66
C MET A 61 4.91 15.46 3.62
N ALA A 62 3.91 14.73 4.11
CA ALA A 62 3.99 13.28 4.26
C ALA A 62 2.78 12.57 3.66
N GLY A 63 3.02 11.60 2.79
CA GLY A 63 2.07 10.53 2.46
C GLY A 63 2.67 9.18 2.84
N HIS A 64 1.86 8.14 2.97
CA HIS A 64 2.38 6.81 3.34
C HIS A 64 2.52 5.87 2.14
N MET A 65 3.56 5.05 2.22
CA MET A 65 3.93 4.10 1.18
C MET A 65 3.25 2.75 1.34
N ASP A 66 2.93 2.35 2.57
CA ASP A 66 2.25 1.09 2.79
C ASP A 66 0.83 1.11 2.24
N GLU A 67 0.35 -0.06 1.84
CA GLU A 67 -1.04 -0.32 1.45
C GLU A 67 -1.58 -1.46 2.33
N VAL A 68 -2.85 -1.43 2.71
CA VAL A 68 -3.45 -2.59 3.37
C VAL A 68 -3.20 -3.89 2.60
N GLY A 69 -2.94 -4.97 3.33
CA GLY A 69 -2.61 -6.27 2.74
C GLY A 69 -2.81 -7.40 3.73
N PHE A 70 -2.11 -8.51 3.50
CA PHE A 70 -2.17 -9.68 4.37
C PHE A 70 -0.80 -10.33 4.51
N MET A 71 -0.65 -11.19 5.50
CA MET A 71 0.55 -11.99 5.72
C MET A 71 0.17 -13.46 5.77
N VAL A 72 0.99 -14.32 5.16
CA VAL A 72 0.82 -15.77 5.26
C VAL A 72 0.95 -16.20 6.72
N LYS A 73 -0.10 -16.83 7.25
CA LYS A 73 -0.12 -17.47 8.56
C LYS A 73 0.42 -18.89 8.50
N GLY A 74 0.05 -19.63 7.45
CA GLY A 74 0.40 -21.03 7.30
C GLY A 74 -0.17 -21.65 6.02
N VAL A 75 0.24 -22.89 5.77
CA VAL A 75 -0.22 -23.69 4.63
C VAL A 75 -0.93 -24.91 5.19
N THR A 76 -2.15 -25.20 4.71
CA THR A 76 -2.91 -26.38 5.12
C THR A 76 -2.32 -27.65 4.49
N LYS A 77 -2.80 -28.84 4.91
CA LYS A 77 -2.34 -30.11 4.34
C LYS A 77 -2.76 -30.28 2.88
N GLU A 78 -3.85 -29.63 2.50
CA GLU A 78 -4.46 -29.66 1.18
C GLU A 78 -3.81 -28.64 0.22
N GLY A 79 -2.96 -27.74 0.74
CA GLY A 79 -2.23 -26.75 -0.06
C GLY A 79 -2.80 -25.34 -0.04
N PHE A 80 -3.86 -25.08 0.73
CA PHE A 80 -4.43 -23.73 0.86
C PHE A 80 -3.62 -22.85 1.80
N ILE A 81 -3.66 -21.54 1.58
CA ILE A 81 -2.92 -20.57 2.39
C ILE A 81 -3.87 -19.90 3.38
N LYS A 82 -3.56 -20.03 4.68
CA LYS A 82 -4.18 -19.21 5.72
C LYS A 82 -3.42 -17.91 5.87
N PHE A 83 -4.12 -16.82 6.13
CA PHE A 83 -3.54 -15.48 6.18
C PHE A 83 -4.09 -14.63 7.33
N LEU A 84 -3.40 -13.55 7.64
CA LEU A 84 -3.75 -12.54 8.64
C LEU A 84 -3.81 -11.16 7.97
N PRO A 85 -4.76 -10.29 8.33
CA PRO A 85 -4.79 -8.92 7.81
C PRO A 85 -3.58 -8.11 8.31
N MET A 86 -3.07 -7.26 7.44
CA MET A 86 -2.14 -6.18 7.76
C MET A 86 -2.84 -4.86 7.40
N GLY A 87 -3.30 -4.14 8.43
CA GLY A 87 -4.19 -3.00 8.27
C GLY A 87 -5.68 -3.35 8.38
N GLY A 88 -6.54 -2.36 8.21
CA GLY A 88 -7.99 -2.48 8.36
C GLY A 88 -8.66 -3.14 7.14
N TRP A 89 -9.35 -4.26 7.35
CA TRP A 89 -10.10 -4.94 6.29
C TRP A 89 -11.52 -5.27 6.70
N TRP A 90 -12.45 -5.10 5.76
CA TRP A 90 -13.82 -5.58 5.89
C TRP A 90 -13.99 -6.88 5.10
N GLY A 91 -14.44 -7.95 5.76
CA GLY A 91 -14.49 -9.29 5.14
C GLY A 91 -15.31 -9.40 3.85
N HIS A 92 -16.36 -8.58 3.69
CA HIS A 92 -17.22 -8.63 2.50
C HIS A 92 -16.51 -8.25 1.19
N VAL A 93 -15.42 -7.47 1.24
CA VAL A 93 -14.72 -7.04 0.03
C VAL A 93 -13.62 -8.01 -0.44
N LEU A 94 -13.46 -9.17 0.24
CA LEU A 94 -12.33 -10.06 0.01
C LEU A 94 -12.64 -11.25 -0.91
N LEU A 95 -13.82 -11.84 -0.77
CA LEU A 95 -14.14 -13.08 -1.48
C LEU A 95 -14.04 -12.88 -3.01
N ALA A 96 -13.54 -13.91 -3.69
CA ALA A 96 -13.33 -13.94 -5.14
C ALA A 96 -12.34 -12.89 -5.70
N HIS A 97 -11.57 -12.20 -4.84
CA HIS A 97 -10.52 -11.30 -5.30
C HIS A 97 -9.19 -12.04 -5.54
N LYS A 98 -8.48 -11.61 -6.59
CA LYS A 98 -7.11 -12.05 -6.84
C LYS A 98 -6.16 -11.36 -5.88
N VAL A 99 -5.14 -12.11 -5.46
CA VAL A 99 -4.06 -11.63 -4.61
C VAL A 99 -2.72 -12.07 -5.16
N ARG A 100 -1.67 -11.35 -4.77
CA ARG A 100 -0.29 -11.66 -5.10
C ARG A 100 0.49 -11.88 -3.81
N ILE A 101 1.05 -13.08 -3.66
CA ILE A 101 1.93 -13.47 -2.54
C ILE A 101 3.37 -13.32 -3.00
N ARG A 102 4.17 -12.56 -2.28
CA ARG A 102 5.60 -12.42 -2.59
C ARG A 102 6.42 -13.40 -1.76
N THR A 103 7.11 -14.30 -2.46
CA THR A 103 7.93 -15.34 -1.84
C THR A 103 9.40 -15.13 -2.17
N ALA A 104 10.28 -15.91 -1.53
CA ALA A 104 11.70 -15.98 -1.90
C ALA A 104 11.96 -16.47 -3.34
N LYS A 105 10.98 -17.10 -4.00
CA LYS A 105 11.06 -17.59 -5.39
C LYS A 105 10.40 -16.67 -6.41
N GLY A 106 9.85 -15.54 -5.97
CA GLY A 106 9.07 -14.63 -6.80
C GLY A 106 7.60 -14.61 -6.40
N ASP A 107 6.82 -13.90 -7.21
CA ASP A 107 5.41 -13.64 -6.93
C ASP A 107 4.52 -14.82 -7.37
N VAL A 108 3.55 -15.15 -6.54
CA VAL A 108 2.56 -16.22 -6.77
C VAL A 108 1.17 -15.60 -6.74
N ILE A 109 0.37 -15.87 -7.78
CA ILE A 109 -1.03 -15.44 -7.82
C ILE A 109 -1.90 -16.46 -7.09
N GLY A 110 -2.88 -15.95 -6.35
CA GLY A 110 -3.93 -16.75 -5.76
C GLY A 110 -5.28 -16.03 -5.78
N VAL A 111 -6.32 -16.72 -5.35
CA VAL A 111 -7.67 -16.17 -5.20
C VAL A 111 -8.18 -16.42 -3.79
N VAL A 112 -8.83 -15.42 -3.19
CA VAL A 112 -9.45 -15.57 -1.88
C VAL A 112 -10.74 -16.38 -2.02
N GLY A 113 -10.80 -17.49 -1.30
CA GLY A 113 -11.94 -18.39 -1.23
C GLY A 113 -12.42 -18.60 0.22
N SER A 114 -13.56 -19.27 0.31
CA SER A 114 -14.15 -19.74 1.56
C SER A 114 -14.97 -21.00 1.32
N LYS A 115 -15.59 -21.52 2.37
CA LYS A 115 -16.57 -22.60 2.24
C LYS A 115 -17.75 -22.10 1.37
N PRO A 116 -18.19 -22.88 0.37
CA PRO A 116 -19.19 -22.41 -0.57
C PRO A 116 -20.55 -22.16 0.11
N PRO A 117 -21.34 -21.18 -0.38
CA PRO A 117 -22.59 -20.77 0.29
C PRO A 117 -23.57 -21.91 0.51
N HIS A 118 -23.70 -22.86 -0.42
CA HIS A 118 -24.64 -23.97 -0.31
C HIS A 118 -24.31 -24.95 0.82
N GLU A 119 -23.09 -24.93 1.36
CA GLU A 119 -22.67 -25.73 2.51
C GLU A 119 -22.63 -24.93 3.82
N LEU A 120 -22.86 -23.62 3.78
CA LEU A 120 -22.96 -22.78 4.98
C LEU A 120 -24.34 -22.94 5.61
N GLN A 121 -24.38 -22.90 6.94
CA GLN A 121 -25.63 -22.78 7.68
C GLN A 121 -26.32 -21.44 7.34
N GLU A 122 -27.65 -21.40 7.41
CA GLU A 122 -28.41 -20.21 7.01
C GLU A 122 -27.98 -18.95 7.80
N GLU A 123 -27.68 -19.11 9.09
CA GLU A 123 -27.23 -18.02 9.94
C GLU A 123 -25.85 -17.48 9.53
N GLU A 124 -24.93 -18.34 9.09
CA GLU A 124 -23.59 -17.96 8.62
C GLU A 124 -23.67 -17.16 7.31
N ARG A 125 -24.64 -17.48 6.44
CA ARG A 125 -24.86 -16.78 5.17
C ARG A 125 -25.28 -15.32 5.35
N ARG A 126 -25.89 -14.98 6.48
CA ARG A 126 -26.40 -13.64 6.79
C ARG A 126 -25.36 -12.75 7.48
N LYS A 127 -24.21 -13.30 7.86
CA LYS A 127 -23.15 -12.60 8.60
C LYS A 127 -22.01 -12.21 7.66
N VAL A 128 -21.30 -11.15 8.05
CA VAL A 128 -19.99 -10.85 7.47
C VAL A 128 -19.08 -12.03 7.72
N MET A 129 -18.48 -12.57 6.66
CA MET A 129 -17.54 -13.68 6.80
C MET A 129 -16.26 -13.21 7.48
N ASP A 130 -15.85 -13.93 8.54
CA ASP A 130 -14.61 -13.64 9.25
C ASP A 130 -13.40 -14.05 8.39
N ILE A 131 -12.37 -13.21 8.35
CA ILE A 131 -11.15 -13.44 7.55
C ILE A 131 -10.48 -14.76 7.93
N LYS A 132 -10.58 -15.18 9.21
CA LYS A 132 -10.00 -16.44 9.68
C LYS A 132 -10.60 -17.67 8.98
N ASP A 133 -11.85 -17.56 8.52
CA ASP A 133 -12.61 -18.63 7.85
C ASP A 133 -12.35 -18.66 6.34
N MET A 134 -11.63 -17.66 5.82
CA MET A 134 -11.17 -17.61 4.44
C MET A 134 -9.84 -18.36 4.24
N PHE A 135 -9.49 -18.57 2.98
CA PHE A 135 -8.20 -19.08 2.54
C PHE A 135 -7.82 -18.49 1.19
N ILE A 136 -6.54 -18.56 0.82
CA ILE A 136 -6.11 -18.27 -0.55
C ILE A 136 -5.80 -19.60 -1.23
N ASP A 137 -6.43 -19.80 -2.38
CA ASP A 137 -6.12 -20.89 -3.29
C ASP A 137 -5.06 -20.44 -4.29
N VAL A 138 -3.99 -21.22 -4.40
CA VAL A 138 -2.86 -21.02 -5.32
C VAL A 138 -2.76 -22.13 -6.37
N GLY A 139 -3.84 -22.91 -6.55
CA GLY A 139 -3.90 -24.04 -7.48
C GLY A 139 -3.13 -25.27 -7.01
N ALA A 140 -2.91 -25.39 -5.70
CA ALA A 140 -2.19 -26.52 -5.12
C ALA A 140 -3.13 -27.71 -4.84
N THR A 141 -2.57 -28.91 -4.89
CA THR A 141 -3.23 -30.15 -4.46
C THR A 141 -2.49 -30.75 -3.27
N SER A 142 -3.07 -31.73 -2.59
CA SER A 142 -2.49 -32.35 -1.38
C SER A 142 -1.09 -32.96 -1.58
N TYR A 143 -0.75 -33.40 -2.79
CA TYR A 143 0.58 -33.93 -3.12
C TYR A 143 1.55 -32.85 -3.64
N PHE A 144 1.07 -31.63 -3.87
CA PHE A 144 1.87 -30.50 -4.29
C PHE A 144 2.46 -29.79 -3.07
N ASP A 145 3.76 -29.97 -2.85
CA ASP A 145 4.50 -29.28 -1.77
C ASP A 145 4.63 -27.79 -2.08
N VAL A 146 3.60 -27.02 -1.73
CA VAL A 146 3.52 -25.55 -1.89
C VAL A 146 4.78 -24.86 -1.36
N LYS A 147 5.26 -25.31 -0.19
CA LYS A 147 6.42 -24.73 0.47
C LYS A 147 7.68 -24.91 -0.37
N LYS A 148 7.92 -26.09 -0.94
CA LYS A 148 9.11 -26.34 -1.76
C LYS A 148 8.96 -25.81 -3.18
N ARG A 149 7.78 -25.98 -3.80
CA ARG A 149 7.55 -25.64 -5.21
C ARG A 149 7.37 -24.15 -5.41
N LEU A 150 6.49 -23.51 -4.65
CA LEU A 150 6.17 -22.08 -4.76
C LEU A 150 6.96 -21.20 -3.79
N GLY A 151 7.64 -21.79 -2.80
CA GLY A 151 8.45 -21.01 -1.86
C GLY A 151 7.65 -20.35 -0.73
N ILE A 152 6.32 -20.49 -0.71
CA ILE A 152 5.46 -19.81 0.26
C ILE A 152 5.80 -20.22 1.70
N ARG A 153 5.99 -19.26 2.60
CA ARG A 153 6.30 -19.43 4.03
C ARG A 153 5.41 -18.53 4.90
N PRO A 154 5.15 -18.92 6.17
CA PRO A 154 4.63 -17.99 7.15
C PRO A 154 5.48 -16.73 7.21
N GLY A 155 4.84 -15.57 7.24
CA GLY A 155 5.51 -14.27 7.16
C GLY A 155 5.58 -13.67 5.76
N ASP A 156 5.33 -14.44 4.70
CA ASP A 156 5.33 -13.88 3.34
C ASP A 156 4.19 -12.85 3.19
N PRO A 157 4.47 -11.66 2.63
CA PRO A 157 3.48 -10.62 2.44
C PRO A 157 2.58 -10.91 1.23
N ILE A 158 1.36 -10.39 1.29
CA ILE A 158 0.29 -10.58 0.33
C ILE A 158 -0.38 -9.23 0.08
N ILE A 159 -0.68 -8.91 -1.17
CA ILE A 159 -1.45 -7.72 -1.55
C ILE A 159 -2.59 -8.08 -2.52
N PRO A 160 -3.60 -7.22 -2.67
CA PRO A 160 -4.55 -7.31 -3.78
C PRO A 160 -3.84 -7.25 -5.15
N ASP A 161 -4.30 -8.07 -6.10
CA ASP A 161 -3.86 -8.02 -7.50
C ASP A 161 -4.90 -7.26 -8.34
N ALA A 162 -4.88 -5.94 -8.22
CA ALA A 162 -5.77 -5.04 -8.96
C ALA A 162 -4.95 -4.02 -9.78
N PRO A 163 -4.93 -4.14 -11.12
CA PRO A 163 -4.14 -3.27 -11.99
C PRO A 163 -4.73 -1.86 -12.06
N PHE A 164 -3.88 -0.89 -12.37
CA PHE A 164 -4.33 0.48 -12.64
C PHE A 164 -5.11 0.52 -13.95
N SER A 165 -6.29 1.15 -13.93
CA SER A 165 -7.16 1.32 -15.09
C SER A 165 -7.72 2.74 -15.14
N VAL A 166 -7.86 3.28 -16.35
CA VAL A 166 -8.69 4.46 -16.60
C VAL A 166 -10.13 3.98 -16.80
N MET A 167 -11.08 4.59 -16.10
CA MET A 167 -12.50 4.22 -16.21
C MET A 167 -13.14 4.84 -17.47
N GLY A 168 -14.44 4.60 -17.68
CA GLY A 168 -15.16 5.16 -18.83
C GLY A 168 -15.14 6.70 -18.90
N ASN A 169 -14.95 7.38 -17.77
CA ASN A 169 -14.55 8.79 -17.72
C ASN A 169 -13.04 8.87 -17.57
N GLU A 170 -12.34 9.46 -18.54
CA GLU A 170 -10.87 9.54 -18.58
C GLU A 170 -10.24 10.30 -17.40
N ARG A 171 -11.06 11.04 -16.62
CA ARG A 171 -10.62 11.72 -15.39
C ARG A 171 -10.68 10.85 -14.13
N LEU A 172 -11.26 9.65 -14.22
CA LEU A 172 -11.44 8.74 -13.10
C LEU A 172 -10.53 7.52 -13.26
N TYR A 173 -9.78 7.23 -12.22
CA TYR A 173 -8.84 6.12 -12.16
C TYR A 173 -9.32 5.06 -11.17
N LEU A 174 -9.16 3.80 -11.53
CA LEU A 174 -9.38 2.64 -10.69
C LEU A 174 -8.02 1.97 -10.44
N ALA A 175 -7.62 1.85 -9.18
CA ALA A 175 -6.38 1.19 -8.79
C ALA A 175 -6.43 0.71 -7.34
N LYS A 176 -5.60 -0.28 -6.99
CA LYS A 176 -5.29 -0.55 -5.58
C LYS A 176 -4.45 0.58 -4.99
N ALA A 177 -4.41 0.64 -3.67
CA ALA A 177 -3.46 1.49 -2.93
C ALA A 177 -3.54 2.98 -3.30
N LEU A 178 -4.68 3.49 -3.79
CA LEU A 178 -4.86 4.94 -3.91
C LEU A 178 -4.64 5.60 -2.54
N ASP A 179 -5.16 4.94 -1.52
CA ASP A 179 -4.73 5.03 -0.13
C ASP A 179 -3.38 4.30 0.06
N ASN A 180 -2.25 4.99 0.24
CA ASN A 180 -2.05 6.44 0.08
C ASN A 180 -0.94 6.75 -0.95
N ARG A 181 -0.90 5.97 -2.03
CA ARG A 181 0.01 6.22 -3.15
C ARG A 181 -0.31 7.55 -3.85
N VAL A 182 -1.54 8.07 -3.71
CA VAL A 182 -1.89 9.42 -4.14
C VAL A 182 -1.17 10.48 -3.30
N GLY A 183 -1.11 10.35 -1.97
CA GLY A 183 -0.32 11.25 -1.11
C GLY A 183 1.17 11.20 -1.45
N CYS A 184 1.72 10.01 -1.70
CA CYS A 184 3.09 9.85 -2.22
C CYS A 184 3.30 10.60 -3.56
N ALA A 185 2.35 10.49 -4.49
CA ALA A 185 2.41 11.19 -5.77
C ALA A 185 2.36 12.72 -5.59
N LEU A 186 1.51 13.21 -4.68
CA LEU A 186 1.42 14.63 -4.34
C LEU A 186 2.73 15.16 -3.73
N VAL A 187 3.40 14.37 -2.87
CA VAL A 187 4.73 14.71 -2.36
C VAL A 187 5.73 14.88 -3.52
N VAL A 188 5.79 13.93 -4.45
CA VAL A 188 6.69 14.00 -5.61
C VAL A 188 6.40 15.24 -6.47
N ASP A 189 5.12 15.49 -6.79
CA ASP A 189 4.75 16.62 -7.64
C ASP A 189 5.03 17.98 -6.96
N ALA A 190 4.72 18.10 -5.66
CA ALA A 190 5.01 19.29 -4.87
C ALA A 190 6.51 19.59 -4.82
N MET A 191 7.34 18.59 -4.51
CA MET A 191 8.80 18.74 -4.47
C MET A 191 9.38 19.10 -5.85
N ARG A 192 8.78 18.58 -6.94
CA ARG A 192 9.18 18.90 -8.31
C ARG A 192 8.84 20.35 -8.66
N ARG A 193 7.68 20.85 -8.27
CA ARG A 193 7.28 22.25 -8.49
C ARG A 193 8.15 23.21 -7.68
N LEU A 194 8.35 22.90 -6.39
CA LEU A 194 9.20 23.70 -5.50
C LEU A 194 10.66 23.74 -5.96
N SER A 195 11.19 22.69 -6.59
CA SER A 195 12.54 22.72 -7.18
C SER A 195 12.74 23.80 -8.25
N LYS A 196 11.64 24.29 -8.84
CA LYS A 196 11.63 25.31 -9.90
C LYS A 196 11.20 26.69 -9.39
N THR A 197 10.88 26.84 -8.10
CA THR A 197 10.32 28.07 -7.54
C THR A 197 10.99 28.37 -6.21
N PRO A 198 11.69 29.51 -6.07
CA PRO A 198 12.31 29.87 -4.79
C PRO A 198 11.28 29.96 -3.66
N HIS A 199 11.57 29.35 -2.52
CA HIS A 199 10.72 29.36 -1.33
C HIS A 199 11.52 29.71 -0.07
N PRO A 200 10.92 30.35 0.95
CA PRO A 200 11.64 30.91 2.11
C PRO A 200 11.84 29.90 3.26
N ASN A 201 11.86 28.59 2.98
CA ASN A 201 11.82 27.53 4.00
C ASN A 201 12.57 26.27 3.55
N ALA A 202 12.82 25.35 4.47
CA ALA A 202 13.31 24.00 4.14
C ALA A 202 12.14 23.03 4.07
N VAL A 203 11.97 22.37 2.93
CA VAL A 203 10.85 21.46 2.68
C VAL A 203 11.32 20.01 2.70
N PHE A 204 10.58 19.17 3.41
CA PHE A 204 10.82 17.75 3.56
C PHE A 204 9.65 17.00 2.92
N GLY A 205 9.89 16.42 1.76
CA GLY A 205 8.97 15.46 1.14
C GLY A 205 9.22 14.08 1.74
N VAL A 206 8.23 13.52 2.43
CA VAL A 206 8.35 12.27 3.17
C VAL A 206 7.36 11.24 2.63
N ALA A 207 7.85 10.02 2.44
CA ALA A 207 7.04 8.84 2.16
C ALA A 207 7.18 7.90 3.35
N THR A 208 6.20 7.86 4.24
CA THR A 208 6.27 7.12 5.52
C THR A 208 6.00 5.63 5.32
N THR A 209 6.49 4.79 6.23
CA THR A 209 6.14 3.36 6.30
C THR A 209 5.10 3.09 7.40
N MET A 210 4.41 1.95 7.30
CA MET A 210 3.59 1.38 8.37
C MET A 210 2.56 2.35 9.00
N GLU A 211 1.88 3.17 8.19
CA GLU A 211 0.74 3.98 8.62
C GLU A 211 -0.41 3.08 9.08
N GLU A 212 -0.75 2.09 8.24
CA GLU A 212 -1.96 1.26 8.33
C GLU A 212 -1.99 0.36 9.58
N VAL A 213 -0.85 0.27 10.27
CA VAL A 213 -0.63 -0.52 11.48
C VAL A 213 -0.20 0.33 12.68
N GLY A 214 -0.49 1.63 12.63
CA GLY A 214 -0.42 2.56 13.77
C GLY A 214 0.55 3.72 13.59
N LEU A 215 0.57 4.37 12.43
CA LEU A 215 1.30 5.63 12.18
C LEU A 215 2.81 5.56 12.48
N ARG A 216 3.43 4.38 12.33
CA ARG A 216 4.74 4.10 12.94
C ARG A 216 5.88 4.85 12.25
N GLY A 217 5.92 4.83 10.92
CA GLY A 217 6.92 5.55 10.14
C GLY A 217 6.77 7.07 10.21
N ALA A 218 5.55 7.56 10.48
CA ALA A 218 5.34 8.99 10.73
C ALA A 218 6.04 9.46 12.01
N GLN A 219 5.96 8.67 13.09
CA GLN A 219 6.64 8.98 14.37
C GLN A 219 8.17 9.07 14.19
N THR A 220 8.77 8.09 13.50
CA THR A 220 10.22 8.10 13.24
C THR A 220 10.64 9.21 12.29
N SER A 221 9.81 9.51 11.29
CA SER A 221 10.07 10.61 10.35
C SER A 221 10.01 11.98 11.02
N VAL A 222 9.03 12.22 11.91
CA VAL A 222 8.94 13.46 12.70
C VAL A 222 10.14 13.59 13.63
N ALA A 223 10.58 12.52 14.28
CA ALA A 223 11.78 12.53 15.12
C ALA A 223 13.06 12.85 14.34
N ALA A 224 13.16 12.37 13.09
CA ALA A 224 14.29 12.63 12.20
C ALA A 224 14.29 14.06 11.63
N VAL A 225 13.12 14.56 11.21
CA VAL A 225 12.97 15.87 10.53
C VAL A 225 12.85 17.03 11.53
N LYS A 226 12.21 16.80 12.69
CA LYS A 226 11.84 17.82 13.67
C LYS A 226 11.12 19.02 13.02
N PRO A 227 10.00 18.79 12.29
CA PRO A 227 9.32 19.84 11.54
C PRO A 227 8.71 20.90 12.47
N HIS A 228 8.62 22.14 11.97
CA HIS A 228 7.84 23.20 12.61
C HIS A 228 6.38 23.15 12.18
N VAL A 229 6.13 22.73 10.93
CA VAL A 229 4.80 22.51 10.36
C VAL A 229 4.84 21.17 9.63
N ALA A 230 3.81 20.35 9.83
CA ALA A 230 3.62 19.10 9.11
C ALA A 230 2.27 19.09 8.39
N ILE A 231 2.26 18.64 7.13
CA ILE A 231 1.10 18.50 6.27
C ILE A 231 1.00 17.02 5.92
N ALA A 232 -0.01 16.34 6.49
CA ALA A 232 -0.35 14.98 6.12
C ALA A 232 -1.19 15.02 4.84
N LEU A 233 -0.78 14.26 3.83
CA LEU A 233 -1.46 14.12 2.55
C LEU A 233 -2.02 12.71 2.51
N ASP A 234 -3.33 12.60 2.66
CA ASP A 234 -4.03 11.32 2.72
C ASP A 234 -5.36 11.36 1.96
N VAL A 235 -5.97 10.19 1.82
CA VAL A 235 -7.31 10.06 1.24
C VAL A 235 -8.38 10.39 2.29
N GLY A 236 -9.51 10.88 1.80
CA GLY A 236 -10.74 10.97 2.56
C GLY A 236 -11.79 10.04 1.98
N ILE A 237 -12.78 9.68 2.77
CA ILE A 237 -13.94 8.92 2.29
C ILE A 237 -14.83 9.88 1.48
N ALA A 238 -15.07 9.56 0.21
CA ALA A 238 -16.01 10.29 -0.62
C ALA A 238 -17.45 9.85 -0.30
N HIS A 239 -18.39 10.80 -0.29
CA HIS A 239 -19.81 10.59 0.04
C HIS A 239 -20.74 10.77 -1.19
N ASP A 240 -20.22 10.54 -2.39
CA ASP A 240 -20.91 10.68 -3.68
C ASP A 240 -21.41 9.33 -4.25
N THR A 241 -21.50 8.30 -3.42
CA THR A 241 -22.02 6.99 -3.79
C THR A 241 -23.52 6.84 -3.47
N PRO A 242 -24.26 5.95 -4.17
CA PRO A 242 -25.65 5.67 -3.80
C PRO A 242 -25.80 5.23 -2.33
N GLY A 243 -26.71 5.86 -1.60
CA GLY A 243 -27.00 5.53 -0.20
C GLY A 243 -26.24 6.36 0.84
N THR A 244 -25.35 7.26 0.44
CA THR A 244 -24.75 8.27 1.33
C THR A 244 -25.50 9.60 1.21
N GLN A 245 -25.70 10.29 2.34
CA GLN A 245 -26.16 11.69 2.33
C GLN A 245 -24.92 12.59 2.32
N ALA A 246 -24.93 13.60 1.44
CA ALA A 246 -23.87 14.61 1.35
C ALA A 246 -23.89 15.56 2.55
#